data_AF-A0A7R9P200-F1
#
_entry.id   AF-A0A7R9P200-F1
#
_cell.length_a   1.000
_cell.length_b   1.000
_cell.length_c   1.000
_cell.angle_alpha   90.00
_cell.angle_beta   90.00
_cell.angle_gamma   90.00
#
_symmetry.space_group_name_H-M   'P 1'
#
loop_
_entity.id
_entity.type
_entity.pdbx_description
1 polymer ?
#
loop_
_entity_poly.entity_id
_entity_poly.type
_entity_poly.pdbx_seq_one_letter_code
_entity_poly.pdbx_strand_id
1 'polypeptide(L)'
;MKYAGKRAQDSLHNRSNCPFDPRQSTQQKVTVLLTPDSRHNRSNSSFDPRQSTQQKSLYLTISQVSDGQWKGETAGGCGNHPNTHLNNPRYQVTLESSNNNNQLLLDLKGPKQYQVGLDIICVVVSDPSAPGAFTKKHSGAFRSGFVVMPLEDVPAGTYDIIPSTFLPNQEGPFFLTVKSSCPFKLAKLR
;
A
#
# COMPACT_ATOMS: atom_id res chain seq x y z
N MET A 1 39.86 53.55 8.54
CA MET A 1 40.71 52.35 8.63
C MET A 1 40.38 51.44 7.46
N LYS A 2 41.40 50.94 6.76
CA LYS A 2 41.36 50.26 5.44
C LYS A 2 41.30 48.72 5.58
N TYR A 3 41.18 48.06 4.42
CA TYR A 3 41.18 46.62 4.04
C TYR A 3 39.77 46.08 3.73
N ALA A 4 39.29 45.88 2.49
CA ALA A 4 39.82 45.35 1.21
C ALA A 4 39.85 43.80 1.12
N GLY A 5 38.76 43.23 0.57
CA GLY A 5 38.70 42.28 -0.56
C GLY A 5 39.34 40.87 -0.48
N LYS A 6 38.55 39.84 -0.81
CA LYS A 6 38.91 38.80 -1.82
C LYS A 6 37.68 37.99 -2.30
N ARG A 7 37.73 37.63 -3.60
CA ARG A 7 36.72 36.96 -4.43
C ARG A 7 36.65 35.43 -4.22
N ALA A 8 35.44 34.92 -4.48
CA ALA A 8 34.99 33.74 -5.24
C ALA A 8 35.87 32.47 -5.33
N GLN A 9 35.22 31.31 -5.16
CA GLN A 9 35.28 30.21 -6.13
C GLN A 9 34.05 29.28 -6.00
N ASP A 10 33.55 28.89 -7.18
CA ASP A 10 32.42 28.01 -7.50
C ASP A 10 32.65 26.54 -7.12
N SER A 11 31.56 25.76 -7.07
CA SER A 11 31.44 24.31 -7.42
C SER A 11 30.51 23.59 -6.43
N LEU A 12 29.61 22.66 -6.77
CA LEU A 12 29.03 22.17 -8.01
C LEU A 12 27.71 21.47 -7.60
N HIS A 13 26.79 21.42 -8.54
CA HIS A 13 25.53 20.68 -8.54
C HIS A 13 25.69 19.22 -8.10
N ASN A 14 24.82 18.72 -7.22
CA ASN A 14 24.56 17.28 -7.11
C ASN A 14 23.11 16.98 -7.52
N ARG A 15 22.93 16.74 -8.82
CA ARG A 15 21.72 16.12 -9.38
C ARG A 15 21.93 14.61 -9.36
N SER A 16 21.24 13.91 -8.47
CA SER A 16 21.14 12.45 -8.51
C SER A 16 20.22 12.03 -9.66
N ASN A 17 20.80 11.86 -10.84
CA ASN A 17 20.18 11.20 -11.98
C ASN A 17 20.54 9.71 -11.93
N CYS A 18 19.53 8.86 -11.75
CA CYS A 18 19.62 7.42 -11.97
C CYS A 18 19.50 7.15 -13.48
N PRO A 19 20.44 6.41 -14.12
CA PRO A 19 20.24 5.95 -15.49
C PRO A 19 19.53 4.59 -15.51
N PHE A 20 18.40 4.53 -16.22
CA PHE A 20 17.73 3.30 -16.63
C PHE A 20 18.16 3.04 -18.09
N ASP A 21 18.96 1.99 -18.32
CA ASP A 21 19.36 1.54 -19.66
C ASP A 21 18.69 0.17 -19.95
N PRO A 22 17.72 0.10 -20.87
CA PRO A 22 17.12 -1.15 -21.30
C PRO A 22 17.67 -1.51 -22.68
N ARG A 23 18.77 -2.27 -22.73
CA ARG A 23 19.12 -3.18 -23.83
C ARG A 23 20.44 -3.88 -23.56
N GLN A 24 20.39 -5.15 -23.14
CA GLN A 24 21.27 -6.21 -23.68
C GLN A 24 20.82 -7.59 -23.17
N SER A 25 20.41 -8.41 -24.15
CA SER A 25 20.12 -9.83 -24.01
C SER A 25 21.41 -10.64 -24.06
N THR A 26 21.63 -11.51 -23.08
CA THR A 26 22.60 -12.60 -23.22
C THR A 26 22.07 -13.84 -22.52
N GLN A 27 21.68 -14.81 -23.34
CA GLN A 27 21.34 -16.18 -22.93
C GLN A 27 22.61 -16.84 -22.38
N GLN A 28 22.53 -17.42 -21.18
CA GLN A 28 23.51 -18.40 -20.72
C GLN A 28 22.86 -19.79 -20.68
N LYS A 29 23.45 -20.67 -21.47
CA LYS A 29 23.10 -22.08 -21.66
C LYS A 29 23.74 -22.89 -20.53
N VAL A 30 22.94 -23.43 -19.62
CA VAL A 30 23.41 -24.36 -18.59
C VAL A 30 23.30 -25.78 -19.13
N THR A 31 24.44 -26.41 -19.39
CA THR A 31 24.57 -27.83 -19.73
C THR A 31 24.60 -28.63 -18.44
N VAL A 32 23.58 -29.46 -18.18
CA VAL A 32 23.57 -30.41 -17.07
C VAL A 32 23.85 -31.80 -17.65
N LEU A 33 24.96 -32.40 -17.25
CA LEU A 33 25.35 -33.77 -17.61
C LEU A 33 24.46 -34.75 -16.83
N LEU A 34 23.74 -35.62 -17.54
CA LEU A 34 22.96 -36.72 -16.96
C LEU A 34 23.80 -38.00 -16.98
N THR A 35 24.05 -38.58 -15.79
CA THR A 35 24.42 -40.00 -15.65
C THR A 35 23.15 -40.82 -15.47
N PRO A 36 23.02 -42.02 -16.10
CA PRO A 36 21.86 -42.87 -15.89
C PRO A 36 22.10 -43.78 -14.69
N ASP A 37 21.12 -43.93 -13.80
CA ASP A 37 20.76 -45.28 -13.36
C ASP A 37 19.41 -45.43 -12.64
N SER A 38 18.69 -46.44 -13.12
CA SER A 38 17.95 -47.46 -12.36
C SER A 38 16.67 -47.14 -11.56
N ARG A 39 15.54 -47.36 -12.25
CA ARG A 39 14.40 -48.25 -11.93
C ARG A 39 13.62 -48.13 -10.58
N HIS A 40 12.33 -47.83 -10.78
CA HIS A 40 11.11 -48.37 -10.13
C HIS A 40 10.72 -47.89 -8.71
N ASN A 41 9.74 -46.97 -8.65
CA ASN A 41 8.46 -47.26 -8.01
C ASN A 41 7.37 -46.29 -8.54
N ARG A 42 6.43 -46.79 -9.37
CA ARG A 42 5.22 -46.04 -9.75
C ARG A 42 4.12 -46.40 -8.78
N SER A 43 3.86 -45.55 -7.79
CA SER A 43 2.53 -45.43 -7.20
C SER A 43 1.80 -44.31 -7.94
N ASN A 44 0.83 -44.69 -8.77
CA ASN A 44 -0.16 -43.79 -9.33
C ASN A 44 -1.00 -43.20 -8.18
N SER A 45 -0.66 -42.02 -7.68
CA SER A 45 -1.66 -41.15 -7.09
C SER A 45 -2.41 -40.49 -8.24
N SER A 46 -3.60 -41.00 -8.56
CA SER A 46 -4.49 -40.34 -9.52
C SER A 46 -4.72 -38.91 -9.07
N PHE A 47 -4.31 -37.95 -9.91
CA PHE A 47 -4.70 -36.56 -9.76
C PHE A 47 -6.24 -36.51 -9.92
N ASP A 48 -6.96 -36.34 -8.82
CA ASP A 48 -8.41 -36.16 -8.84
C ASP A 48 -8.72 -34.71 -9.26
N PRO A 49 -9.30 -34.45 -10.45
CA PRO A 49 -9.59 -33.11 -10.91
C PRO A 49 -10.77 -32.45 -10.15
N ARG A 50 -11.38 -33.14 -9.18
CA ARG A 50 -12.60 -32.67 -8.48
C ARG A 50 -12.35 -32.07 -7.10
N GLN A 51 -11.10 -31.98 -6.63
CA GLN A 51 -10.81 -31.21 -5.43
C GLN A 51 -10.48 -29.76 -5.78
N SER A 52 -11.50 -28.98 -6.13
CA SER A 52 -11.41 -27.53 -5.99
C SER A 52 -11.37 -27.24 -4.49
N THR A 53 -10.18 -27.15 -3.90
CA THR A 53 -10.03 -26.57 -2.56
C THR A 53 -10.65 -25.18 -2.61
N GLN A 54 -11.85 -25.01 -2.04
CA GLN A 54 -12.38 -23.67 -1.75
C GLN A 54 -11.39 -23.04 -0.77
N GLN A 55 -10.51 -22.19 -1.30
CA GLN A 55 -9.60 -21.41 -0.48
C GLN A 55 -10.46 -20.45 0.34
N LYS A 56 -10.68 -20.79 1.62
CA LYS A 56 -11.48 -19.99 2.54
C LYS A 56 -10.91 -18.57 2.57
N SER A 57 -11.74 -17.57 2.27
CA SER A 57 -11.34 -16.16 2.30
C SER A 57 -10.80 -15.81 3.69
N LEU A 58 -9.60 -15.21 3.73
CA LEU A 58 -8.98 -14.71 4.97
C LEU A 58 -9.74 -13.50 5.55
N TYR A 59 -10.54 -12.82 4.73
CA TYR A 59 -11.33 -11.67 5.13
C TYR A 59 -12.78 -12.09 5.36
N LEU A 60 -13.24 -11.93 6.60
CA LEU A 60 -14.59 -12.26 7.04
C LEU A 60 -15.56 -11.09 6.83
N THR A 61 -15.09 -9.86 7.05
CA THR A 61 -15.91 -8.65 6.98
C THR A 61 -15.39 -7.76 5.86
N ILE A 62 -16.32 -7.22 5.07
CA ILE A 62 -16.03 -6.34 3.94
C ILE A 62 -17.01 -5.17 3.99
N SER A 63 -16.49 -3.95 3.87
CA SER A 63 -17.29 -2.74 3.72
C SER A 63 -16.73 -1.89 2.59
N GLN A 64 -17.61 -1.26 1.82
CA GLN A 64 -17.24 -0.41 0.70
C GLN A 64 -17.88 0.96 0.84
N VAL A 65 -17.07 1.99 0.65
CA VAL A 65 -17.51 3.37 0.41
C VAL A 65 -17.56 3.57 -1.10
N SER A 66 -18.73 3.91 -1.64
CA SER A 66 -18.98 4.07 -3.08
C SER A 66 -19.24 5.51 -3.53
N ASP A 67 -19.40 6.42 -2.57
CA ASP A 67 -19.70 7.85 -2.76
C ASP A 67 -18.52 8.75 -2.37
N GLY A 68 -17.31 8.17 -2.25
CA GLY A 68 -16.09 8.90 -1.97
C GLY A 68 -15.75 9.87 -3.11
N GLN A 69 -15.27 11.07 -2.77
CA GLN A 69 -14.80 12.05 -3.75
C GLN A 69 -13.70 12.94 -3.17
N TRP A 70 -12.73 13.30 -4.02
CA TRP A 70 -11.87 14.46 -3.81
C TRP A 70 -12.52 15.64 -4.52
N LYS A 71 -12.85 16.70 -3.77
CA LYS A 71 -13.54 17.88 -4.31
C LYS A 71 -13.25 19.13 -3.48
N GLY A 72 -12.96 20.24 -4.16
CA GLY A 72 -12.58 21.50 -3.53
C GLY A 72 -11.42 21.31 -2.56
N GLU A 73 -11.60 21.76 -1.33
CA GLU A 73 -10.57 21.68 -0.28
C GLU A 73 -10.14 20.24 0.03
N THR A 74 -11.01 19.25 -0.21
CA THR A 74 -10.69 17.84 0.05
C THR A 74 -9.82 17.20 -1.03
N ALA A 75 -9.56 17.87 -2.15
CA ALA A 75 -8.55 17.45 -3.14
C ALA A 75 -7.14 17.88 -2.68
N GLY A 76 -6.71 17.35 -1.52
CA GLY A 76 -5.56 17.85 -0.78
C GLY A 76 -4.18 17.36 -1.24
N GLY A 77 -4.13 16.31 -2.06
CA GLY A 77 -2.88 15.69 -2.52
C GLY A 77 -2.18 14.84 -1.43
N CYS A 78 -1.05 14.25 -1.78
CA CYS A 78 -0.32 13.33 -0.88
C CYS A 78 0.44 14.07 0.23
N GLY A 79 1.07 13.33 1.14
CA GLY A 79 1.81 13.89 2.29
C GLY A 79 2.95 14.87 1.95
N ASN A 80 3.39 14.94 0.69
CA ASN A 80 4.34 15.95 0.22
C ASN A 80 3.74 17.37 0.14
N HIS A 81 2.43 17.51 0.31
CA HIS A 81 1.70 18.78 0.31
C HIS A 81 1.09 19.03 1.71
N PRO A 82 1.91 19.28 2.75
CA PRO A 82 1.47 19.23 4.14
C PRO A 82 0.34 20.24 4.47
N ASN A 83 0.32 21.38 3.78
CA ASN A 83 -0.68 22.43 3.97
C ASN A 83 -2.09 22.01 3.55
N THR A 84 -2.22 21.07 2.62
CA THR A 84 -3.50 20.65 2.03
C THR A 84 -3.80 19.16 2.26
N HIS A 85 -2.79 18.33 2.50
CA HIS A 85 -2.95 16.89 2.70
C HIS A 85 -3.91 16.56 3.85
N LEU A 86 -3.88 17.37 4.90
CA LEU A 86 -4.77 17.23 6.03
C LEU A 86 -6.25 17.45 5.67
N ASN A 87 -6.58 18.02 4.51
CA ASN A 87 -7.97 18.25 4.10
C ASN A 87 -8.57 17.07 3.33
N ASN A 88 -7.78 16.08 2.91
CA ASN A 88 -8.29 14.89 2.21
C ASN A 88 -9.39 14.16 3.01
N PRO A 89 -10.33 13.46 2.35
CA PRO A 89 -11.36 12.68 3.04
C PRO A 89 -10.75 11.72 4.04
N ARG A 90 -11.46 11.45 5.14
CA ARG A 90 -10.96 10.59 6.21
C ARG A 90 -12.02 9.62 6.67
N TYR A 91 -11.64 8.35 6.77
CA TYR A 91 -12.50 7.27 7.23
C TYR A 91 -11.88 6.62 8.46
N GLN A 92 -12.66 6.39 9.49
CA GLN A 92 -12.22 5.73 10.70
C GLN A 92 -12.68 4.29 10.71
N VAL A 93 -11.74 3.36 10.85
CA VAL A 93 -11.99 1.94 11.04
C VAL A 93 -11.67 1.55 12.48
N THR A 94 -12.59 0.86 13.15
CA THR A 94 -12.36 0.28 14.48
C THR A 94 -12.47 -1.23 14.39
N LEU A 95 -11.36 -1.92 14.63
CA LEU A 95 -11.29 -3.39 14.61
C LEU A 95 -11.86 -3.94 15.92
N GLU A 96 -12.96 -4.69 15.83
CA GLU A 96 -13.68 -5.27 16.96
C GLU A 96 -13.16 -6.70 17.21
N SER A 97 -11.95 -6.78 17.75
CA SER A 97 -11.22 -8.02 18.02
C SER A 97 -10.49 -7.93 19.36
N SER A 98 -10.22 -9.06 19.98
CA SER A 98 -9.32 -9.17 21.15
C SER A 98 -7.88 -9.53 20.76
N ASN A 99 -7.64 -9.77 19.47
CA ASN A 99 -6.37 -10.30 18.98
C ASN A 99 -5.47 -9.20 18.44
N ASN A 100 -4.16 -9.45 18.49
CA ASN A 100 -3.15 -8.54 17.95
C ASN A 100 -2.75 -8.84 16.50
N ASN A 101 -3.27 -9.93 15.91
CA ASN A 101 -2.82 -10.47 14.62
C ASN A 101 -3.87 -10.36 13.50
N ASN A 102 -4.66 -9.28 13.48
CA ASN A 102 -5.73 -9.14 12.49
C ASN A 102 -5.16 -8.82 11.11
N GLN A 103 -5.81 -9.33 10.07
CA GLN A 103 -5.49 -9.01 8.68
C GLN A 103 -6.40 -7.89 8.21
N LEU A 104 -5.84 -6.89 7.54
CA LEU A 104 -6.57 -5.77 6.97
C LEU A 104 -6.12 -5.58 5.51
N LEU A 105 -7.07 -5.41 4.60
CA LEU A 105 -6.80 -5.16 3.20
C LEU A 105 -7.61 -3.97 2.72
N LEU A 106 -6.90 -2.95 2.24
CA LEU A 106 -7.49 -1.71 1.76
C LEU A 106 -7.35 -1.62 0.25
N ASP A 107 -8.48 -1.54 -0.45
CA ASP A 107 -8.51 -1.31 -1.88
C ASP A 107 -8.99 0.12 -2.13
N LEU A 108 -8.22 0.92 -2.88
CA LEU A 108 -8.62 2.26 -3.32
C LEU A 108 -8.65 2.32 -4.83
N LYS A 109 -9.81 2.59 -5.41
CA LYS A 109 -10.03 2.81 -6.85
C LYS A 109 -10.39 4.26 -7.09
N GLY A 110 -9.69 4.93 -8.00
CA GLY A 110 -9.98 6.30 -8.44
C GLY A 110 -9.85 6.44 -9.96
N PRO A 111 -9.91 7.67 -10.50
CA PRO A 111 -9.76 7.92 -11.93
C PRO A 111 -8.39 7.46 -12.44
N LYS A 112 -8.36 6.78 -13.60
CA LYS A 112 -7.14 6.20 -14.17
C LYS A 112 -6.04 7.25 -14.44
N GLN A 113 -6.43 8.49 -14.72
CA GLN A 113 -5.50 9.60 -14.95
C GLN A 113 -4.76 10.08 -13.69
N TYR A 114 -5.24 9.74 -12.49
CA TYR A 114 -4.62 10.15 -11.24
C TYR A 114 -3.79 9.03 -10.62
N GLN A 115 -2.64 9.40 -10.08
CA GLN A 115 -1.86 8.53 -9.22
C GLN A 115 -2.50 8.61 -7.84
N VAL A 116 -2.98 7.49 -7.32
CA VAL A 116 -3.70 7.40 -6.05
C VAL A 116 -2.90 6.60 -5.03
N GLY A 117 -3.12 6.91 -3.75
CA GLY A 117 -2.48 6.27 -2.62
C GLY A 117 -3.30 6.47 -1.35
N LEU A 118 -2.94 5.76 -0.29
CA LEU A 118 -3.60 5.89 1.01
C LEU A 118 -2.59 5.87 2.14
N ASP A 119 -2.94 6.61 3.18
CA ASP A 119 -2.29 6.56 4.48
C ASP A 119 -3.23 5.89 5.47
N ILE A 120 -2.67 5.10 6.39
CA ILE A 120 -3.38 4.61 7.57
C ILE A 120 -2.63 5.08 8.82
N ILE A 121 -3.35 5.69 9.76
CA ILE A 121 -2.80 6.27 10.99
C ILE A 121 -3.47 5.58 12.17
N CYS A 122 -2.70 5.08 13.13
CA CYS A 122 -3.27 4.57 14.38
C CYS A 122 -3.69 5.74 15.27
N VAL A 123 -4.95 5.73 15.68
CA VAL A 123 -5.53 6.69 16.63
C VAL A 123 -5.39 6.14 18.05
N VAL A 124 -5.83 4.90 18.24
CA VAL A 124 -5.73 4.16 19.50
C VAL A 124 -5.45 2.70 19.18
N VAL A 125 -4.53 2.09 19.91
CA VAL A 125 -4.27 0.65 19.85
C VAL A 125 -4.57 0.05 21.22
N SER A 126 -5.21 -1.12 21.24
CA SER A 126 -5.60 -1.78 22.49
C SER A 126 -4.39 -2.29 23.28
N ASP A 127 -3.37 -2.77 22.57
CA ASP A 127 -2.09 -3.20 23.11
C ASP A 127 -0.94 -2.44 22.42
N PRO A 128 -0.38 -1.38 23.04
CA PRO A 128 0.75 -0.64 22.50
C PRO A 128 2.05 -1.45 22.40
N SER A 129 2.16 -2.58 23.12
CA SER A 129 3.34 -3.45 23.09
C SER A 129 3.27 -4.52 22.00
N ALA A 130 2.14 -4.63 21.30
CA ALA A 130 1.97 -5.57 20.22
C ALA A 130 3.02 -5.36 19.10
N PRO A 131 3.69 -6.41 18.60
CA PRO A 131 4.74 -6.26 17.58
C PRO A 131 4.30 -5.56 16.30
N GLY A 132 3.02 -5.71 15.93
CA GLY A 132 2.44 -5.07 14.75
C GLY A 132 1.87 -3.68 14.98
N ALA A 133 1.99 -3.11 16.19
CA ALA A 133 1.56 -1.73 16.46
C ALA A 133 2.37 -0.74 15.62
N PHE A 134 1.70 0.27 15.06
CA PHE A 134 2.33 1.29 14.23
C PHE A 134 1.63 2.63 14.42
N THR A 135 2.36 3.74 14.28
CA THR A 135 1.74 5.08 14.27
C THR A 135 1.15 5.41 12.91
N LYS A 136 1.88 5.13 11.83
CA LYS A 136 1.45 5.42 10.46
C LYS A 136 2.06 4.41 9.47
N LYS A 137 1.28 4.02 8.46
CA LYS A 137 1.74 3.27 7.27
C LYS A 137 1.14 3.89 6.01
N HIS A 138 1.74 3.59 4.87
CA HIS A 138 1.36 4.11 3.55
C HIS A 138 1.27 2.97 2.54
N SER A 139 0.48 3.15 1.47
CA SER A 139 0.40 2.17 0.37
C SER A 139 1.67 2.03 -0.48
N GLY A 140 2.70 2.82 -0.21
CA GLY A 140 3.91 2.91 -1.03
C GLY A 140 3.75 3.86 -2.21
N ALA A 141 4.40 3.55 -3.34
CA ALA A 141 4.33 4.37 -4.55
C ALA A 141 2.89 4.54 -5.04
N PHE A 142 2.49 5.78 -5.32
CA PHE A 142 1.16 6.07 -5.85
C PHE A 142 1.00 5.47 -7.24
N ARG A 143 -0.16 4.88 -7.52
CA ARG A 143 -0.41 4.10 -8.75
C ARG A 143 -1.59 4.68 -9.52
N SER A 144 -1.59 4.55 -10.84
CA SER A 144 -2.68 5.05 -11.67
C SER A 144 -3.99 4.32 -11.39
N GLY A 145 -4.98 5.04 -10.86
CA GLY A 145 -6.37 4.59 -10.69
C GLY A 145 -6.64 3.48 -9.66
N PHE A 146 -5.64 2.70 -9.22
CA PHE A 146 -5.88 1.62 -8.28
C PHE A 146 -4.67 1.28 -7.40
N VAL A 147 -4.91 1.12 -6.11
CA VAL A 147 -3.93 0.59 -5.16
C VAL A 147 -4.57 -0.39 -4.18
N VAL A 148 -3.78 -1.39 -3.77
CA VAL A 148 -4.14 -2.38 -2.75
C VAL A 148 -3.06 -2.32 -1.68
N MET A 149 -3.48 -2.23 -0.43
CA MET A 149 -2.58 -2.21 0.74
C MET A 149 -2.95 -3.34 1.71
N PRO A 150 -2.22 -4.47 1.65
CA PRO A 150 -2.33 -5.50 2.67
C PRO A 150 -1.59 -5.07 3.94
N LEU A 151 -2.17 -5.40 5.08
CA LEU A 151 -1.62 -5.17 6.41
C LEU A 151 -1.84 -6.44 7.22
N GLU A 152 -0.73 -7.01 7.66
CA GLU A 152 -0.69 -8.19 8.51
C GLU A 152 -0.39 -7.79 9.95
N ASP A 153 -0.75 -8.66 10.88
CA ASP A 153 -0.54 -8.51 12.31
C ASP A 153 -1.03 -7.17 12.89
N VAL A 154 -2.17 -6.67 12.39
CA VAL A 154 -2.75 -5.40 12.85
C VAL A 154 -3.41 -5.62 14.20
N PRO A 155 -2.98 -4.91 15.26
CA PRO A 155 -3.62 -5.06 16.55
C PRO A 155 -5.05 -4.52 16.57
N ALA A 156 -5.86 -4.95 17.53
CA ALA A 156 -7.16 -4.36 17.74
C ALA A 156 -7.04 -2.88 18.11
N GLY A 157 -7.87 -2.02 17.52
CA GLY A 157 -7.78 -0.59 17.73
C GLY A 157 -8.57 0.23 16.72
N THR A 158 -8.37 1.54 16.77
CA THR A 158 -8.99 2.53 15.90
C THR A 158 -7.93 3.17 15.01
N TYR A 159 -8.21 3.21 13.72
CA TYR A 159 -7.30 3.70 12.69
C TYR A 159 -8.03 4.65 11.73
N ASP A 160 -7.34 5.70 11.32
CA ASP A 160 -7.82 6.62 10.28
C ASP A 160 -7.19 6.24 8.93
N ILE A 161 -8.02 6.12 7.89
CA ILE A 161 -7.65 5.90 6.50
C ILE A 161 -7.84 7.21 5.73
N ILE A 162 -6.79 7.64 5.03
CA ILE A 162 -6.78 8.89 4.26
C ILE A 162 -6.47 8.55 2.79
N PRO A 163 -7.48 8.37 1.93
CA PRO A 163 -7.27 8.26 0.50
C PRO A 163 -6.89 9.63 -0.10
N SER A 164 -5.89 9.64 -0.97
CA SER A 164 -5.42 10.87 -1.64
C SER A 164 -4.97 10.61 -3.06
N THR A 165 -5.02 11.65 -3.88
CA THR A 165 -4.28 11.74 -5.14
C THR A 165 -2.83 12.17 -4.87
N PHE A 166 -1.93 12.01 -5.84
CA PHE A 166 -0.55 12.43 -5.67
C PHE A 166 -0.43 13.96 -5.61
N LEU A 167 -1.09 14.67 -6.53
CA LEU A 167 -1.10 16.13 -6.58
C LEU A 167 -2.41 16.69 -5.99
N PRO A 168 -2.39 17.89 -5.37
CA PRO A 168 -3.59 18.61 -4.97
C PRO A 168 -4.44 19.03 -6.18
N ASN A 169 -5.67 19.44 -5.92
CA ASN A 169 -6.65 19.93 -6.91
C ASN A 169 -7.04 18.91 -8.00
N GLN A 170 -6.75 17.62 -7.78
CA GLN A 170 -7.21 16.53 -8.63
C GLN A 170 -8.56 16.04 -8.11
N GLU A 171 -9.63 16.58 -8.67
CA GLU A 171 -11.00 16.25 -8.27
C GLU A 171 -11.53 15.00 -8.97
N GLY A 172 -12.24 14.15 -8.24
CA GLY A 172 -12.89 12.99 -8.83
C GLY A 172 -13.44 12.01 -7.81
N PRO A 173 -14.30 11.09 -8.26
CA PRO A 173 -14.86 10.05 -7.40
C PRO A 173 -13.83 8.97 -7.09
N PHE A 174 -14.01 8.29 -5.96
CA PHE A 174 -13.25 7.09 -5.63
C PHE A 174 -14.12 6.06 -4.88
N PHE A 175 -13.68 4.81 -4.92
CA PHE A 175 -14.18 3.72 -4.10
C PHE A 175 -13.10 3.29 -3.12
N LEU A 176 -13.46 3.18 -1.84
CA LEU A 176 -12.61 2.59 -0.81
C LEU A 176 -13.26 1.30 -0.34
N THR A 177 -12.55 0.18 -0.37
CA THR A 177 -13.02 -1.09 0.21
C THR A 177 -12.09 -1.48 1.35
N VAL A 178 -12.68 -1.73 2.51
CA VAL A 178 -12.00 -2.19 3.72
C VAL A 178 -12.41 -3.64 3.94
N LYS A 179 -11.43 -4.54 4.01
CA LYS A 179 -11.62 -5.97 4.26
C LYS A 179 -10.82 -6.36 5.48
N SER A 180 -11.40 -7.12 6.40
CA SER A 180 -10.70 -7.57 7.61
C SER A 180 -10.99 -9.03 7.95
N SER A 181 -10.03 -9.68 8.61
CA SER A 181 -10.22 -11.01 9.23
C SER A 181 -11.09 -10.96 10.49
N CYS A 182 -11.43 -9.77 11.00
CA CYS A 182 -12.30 -9.58 12.15
C CYS A 182 -13.45 -8.61 11.83
N PRO A 183 -14.54 -8.61 12.63
CA PRO A 183 -15.56 -7.57 12.56
C PRO A 183 -14.97 -6.17 12.78
N PHE A 184 -15.55 -5.16 12.13
CA PHE A 184 -15.13 -3.78 12.31
C PHE A 184 -16.29 -2.81 12.10
N LYS A 185 -16.14 -1.61 12.66
CA LYS A 185 -16.97 -0.44 12.35
C LYS A 185 -16.22 0.50 11.41
N LEU A 186 -16.92 1.06 10.44
CA LEU A 186 -16.40 2.06 9.50
C LEU A 186 -17.26 3.31 9.55
N ALA A 187 -16.64 4.47 9.75
CA ALA A 187 -17.31 5.76 9.76
C ALA A 187 -16.56 6.76 8.87
N LYS A 188 -17.28 7.62 8.17
CA LYS A 188 -16.69 8.78 7.49
C LYS A 188 -16.58 9.92 8.49
N LEU A 189 -15.38 10.50 8.62
CA LEU A 189 -15.14 11.64 9.50
C LEU A 189 -15.33 12.98 8.77
N ARG A 190 -14.94 13.03 7.49
CA ARG A 190 -15.11 14.18 6.57
C ARG A 190 -14.86 13.75 5.14
#